data_AF-A0A0H3FSC3-F1
#
_entry.id   AF-A0A0H3FSC3-F1
#
_cell.length_a   1.000
_cell.length_b   1.000
_cell.length_c   1.000
_cell.angle_alpha   90.00
_cell.angle_beta   90.00
_cell.angle_gamma   90.00
#
_symmetry.space_group_name_H-M   'P 1'
#
loop_
_entity.id
_entity.type
_entity.pdbx_description
1 polymer ?
#
loop_
_entity_poly.entity_id
_entity_poly.type
_entity_poly.pdbx_seq_one_letter_code
_entity_poly.pdbx_strand_id
1 'polypeptide(L)' 'MGDYPWARESGDDIMQSYFRQFNVKQDAFDLFNYWPPEQGFLPNFLLPKSKRIFPRKPEPLTLAMLIASAQAGRWLYR' A
#
# COMPACT_ATOMS: atom_id res chain seq x y z
N MET A 1 -4.36 -4.45 9.19
CA MET A 1 -3.12 -3.68 9.31
C MET A 1 -1.96 -4.64 9.32
N GLY A 2 -0.80 -4.25 8.77
CA GLY A 2 0.45 -4.90 9.17
C GLY A 2 0.69 -4.62 10.65
N ASP A 3 1.47 -5.45 11.33
CA ASP A 3 1.59 -5.40 12.79
C ASP A 3 2.23 -4.11 13.35
N TYR A 4 2.65 -3.17 12.50
CA TYR A 4 3.37 -1.95 12.86
C TYR A 4 2.72 -0.70 12.26
N PRO A 5 2.03 0.16 13.03
CA PRO A 5 1.41 1.39 12.52
C PRO A 5 2.49 2.43 12.20
N TRP A 6 2.68 2.70 10.91
CA TRP A 6 3.48 3.79 10.37
C TRP A 6 2.54 4.71 9.61
N ALA A 7 2.87 6.01 9.56
CA ALA A 7 2.05 6.98 8.85
C ALA A 7 2.01 6.65 7.35
N ARG A 8 0.84 6.76 6.71
CA ARG A 8 0.64 6.43 5.29
C ARG A 8 1.63 7.19 4.40
N GLU A 9 1.89 8.44 4.72
CA GLU A 9 2.86 9.31 4.05
C GLU A 9 4.27 8.70 4.05
N SER A 10 4.70 8.10 5.16
CA SER A 10 5.99 7.41 5.23
C SER A 10 6.07 6.20 4.30
N GLY A 11 4.96 5.48 4.10
CA GLY A 11 4.90 4.37 3.16
C GLY A 11 4.95 4.78 1.70
N ASP A 12 4.29 5.88 1.38
CA ASP A 12 4.34 6.47 0.04
C ASP A 12 5.76 6.94 -0.28
N ASP A 13 6.40 7.67 0.64
CA ASP A 13 7.76 8.20 0.49
C ASP A 13 8.81 7.09 0.33
N ILE A 14 8.70 6.02 1.12
CA ILE A 14 9.61 4.87 1.05
C ILE A 14 9.48 4.17 -0.30
N MET A 15 8.25 3.95 -0.78
CA MET A 15 8.04 3.28 -2.07
C MET A 15 8.45 4.16 -3.25
N GLN A 16 8.17 5.46 -3.21
CA GLN A 16 8.67 6.40 -4.21
C GLN A 16 10.21 6.43 -4.27
N SER A 17 10.87 6.40 -3.12
CA SER A 17 12.32 6.34 -3.03
C SER A 17 12.87 5.04 -3.63
N TYR A 18 12.24 3.91 -3.34
CA TYR A 18 12.55 2.61 -3.95
C TYR A 18 12.41 2.65 -5.48
N PHE A 19 11.29 3.13 -6.02
CA PHE A 19 11.06 3.18 -7.47
C PHE A 19 12.11 4.03 -8.18
N ARG A 20 12.47 5.18 -7.58
CA ARG A 20 13.50 6.06 -8.11
C ARG A 20 14.90 5.44 -8.05
N GLN A 21 15.27 4.88 -6.91
CA GLN A 21 16.62 4.34 -6.68
C GLN A 21 16.91 3.12 -7.56
N PHE A 22 15.92 2.26 -7.78
CA PHE A 22 16.09 1.02 -8.56
C PHE A 22 15.54 1.11 -9.98
N ASN A 23 15.09 2.30 -10.42
CA ASN A 23 14.52 2.55 -11.74
C ASN A 23 13.37 1.58 -12.10
N VAL A 24 12.45 1.40 -11.15
CA VAL A 24 11.31 0.48 -11.28
C VAL A 24 10.07 1.27 -11.71
N LYS A 25 9.46 0.89 -12.84
CA LYS A 25 8.19 1.48 -13.27
C LYS A 25 7.05 1.11 -12.30
N GLN A 26 6.36 2.12 -11.80
CA GLN A 26 5.30 2.00 -10.79
C GLN A 26 3.89 1.78 -11.37
N ASP A 27 3.73 1.66 -12.70
CA ASP A 27 2.43 1.76 -13.40
C ASP A 27 1.33 0.80 -12.91
N ALA A 28 1.68 -0.28 -12.22
CA ALA A 28 0.74 -1.25 -11.65
C ALA A 28 0.72 -1.27 -10.10
N PHE A 29 1.49 -0.40 -9.45
CA PHE A 29 1.60 -0.34 -8.00
C PHE A 29 0.46 0.50 -7.39
N ASP A 30 -0.23 -0.08 -6.42
CA ASP A 30 -1.19 0.64 -5.58
C ASP A 30 -0.86 0.36 -4.11
N LEU A 31 -0.45 1.41 -3.38
CA LEU A 31 -0.14 1.31 -1.96
C LEU A 31 -1.37 0.87 -1.14
N PHE A 32 -2.60 1.15 -1.60
CA PHE A 32 -3.82 0.75 -0.88
C PHE A 32 -4.01 -0.77 -0.78
N ASN A 33 -3.38 -1.55 -1.67
CA ASN A 33 -3.42 -3.02 -1.59
C ASN A 33 -2.60 -3.52 -0.39
N TYR A 34 -1.49 -2.85 -0.07
CA TYR A 34 -0.56 -3.24 0.99
C TYR A 34 -0.80 -2.49 2.31
N TRP A 35 -1.30 -1.26 2.21
CA TRP A 35 -1.53 -0.35 3.34
C TRP A 35 -2.90 0.33 3.21
N PRO A 36 -4.01 -0.41 3.44
CA PRO A 36 -5.34 0.14 3.35
C PRO A 36 -5.56 1.22 4.42
N PRO A 37 -6.44 2.20 4.17
CA PRO A 37 -6.70 3.27 5.11
C PRO A 37 -7.24 2.71 6.43
N GLU A 38 -6.89 3.36 7.53
CA GLU A 38 -7.42 2.99 8.83
C GLU A 38 -8.95 3.12 8.83
N GLN A 39 -9.61 2.16 9.45
CA GLN A 39 -11.00 2.39 9.84
C GLN A 39 -10.98 3.49 10.90
N GLY A 40 -11.59 4.63 10.60
CA GLY A 40 -11.79 5.67 11.58
C GLY A 40 -12.55 5.13 12.81
N PHE A 41 -12.47 5.86 13.92
CA PHE A 41 -13.13 5.48 15.17
C PHE A 41 -14.68 5.42 15.07
N LEU A 42 -15.25 6.03 14.04
CA LEU A 42 -16.69 6.01 13.77
C LEU A 42 -17.12 4.68 13.16
N PRO A 43 -18.03 3.93 13.79
CA PRO A 43 -18.57 2.72 13.19
C PRO A 43 -19.36 3.02 11.91
N ASN A 44 -19.24 2.14 10.91
CA ASN A 44 -19.82 2.32 9.57
C ASN A 44 -21.33 2.61 9.52
N PHE A 45 -22.11 2.18 10.52
CA PHE A 45 -23.54 2.47 10.56
C PHE A 45 -23.85 3.95 10.82
N LEU A 46 -22.91 4.70 11.40
CA LEU A 46 -22.99 6.16 11.58
C LEU A 46 -22.50 6.94 10.34
N LEU A 47 -21.83 6.28 9.39
CA LEU A 47 -21.29 6.91 8.19
C LEU A 47 -22.31 6.87 7.03
N PRO A 48 -22.44 7.95 6.24
CA PRO A 48 -23.17 7.93 4.97
C PRO A 48 -22.68 6.80 4.07
N LYS A 49 -23.55 6.19 3.24
CA LYS A 49 -23.19 5.03 2.40
C LYS A 49 -21.91 5.25 1.56
N SER A 50 -21.70 6.47 1.07
CA SER A 50 -20.52 6.86 0.28
C SER A 50 -19.22 6.98 1.08
N LYS A 51 -19.29 7.01 2.41
CA LYS A 51 -18.14 7.16 3.33
C LYS A 51 -17.90 5.93 4.20
N ARG A 52 -18.62 4.83 3.98
CA ARG A 52 -18.41 3.58 4.72
C ARG A 52 -17.07 2.97 4.33
N ILE A 53 -16.26 2.63 5.32
CA ILE A 53 -14.93 2.06 5.15
C ILE A 53 -15.01 0.57 5.50
N PHE A 54 -14.93 -0.29 4.51
CA PHE A 54 -14.87 -1.74 4.76
C PHE A 54 -13.42 -2.17 4.95
N PRO A 55 -13.07 -2.81 6.08
CA PRO A 55 -11.72 -3.30 6.28
C PRO A 55 -11.36 -4.29 5.19
N ARG A 56 -10.33 -3.96 4.41
CA ARG A 56 -9.64 -4.94 3.56
C ARG A 56 -8.41 -5.44 4.32
N LYS A 57 -8.17 -6.75 4.21
CA LYS A 57 -6.92 -7.33 4.72
C LYS A 57 -5.79 -6.82 3.82
N PRO A 58 -4.73 -6.21 4.37
CA PRO A 58 -3.58 -5.81 3.57
C PRO A 58 -2.93 -7.03 2.94
N GLU A 59 -2.53 -6.90 1.69
CA GLU A 59 -1.63 -7.83 1.04
C GLU A 59 -0.21 -7.69 1.61
N PRO A 60 0.59 -8.77 1.60
CA PRO A 60 1.96 -8.70 2.07
C PRO A 60 2.81 -7.89 1.08
N LEU A 61 3.55 -6.89 1.57
CA LEU A 61 4.60 -6.21 0.82
C LEU A 61 5.95 -6.78 1.26
N THR A 62 6.51 -7.70 0.48
CA THR A 62 7.70 -8.49 0.90
C THR A 62 8.98 -8.05 0.19
N LEU A 63 10.12 -8.36 0.81
CA LEU A 63 11.43 -8.13 0.20
C LEU A 63 11.61 -8.88 -1.13
N ALA A 64 11.05 -10.09 -1.25
CA ALA A 64 11.08 -10.85 -2.50
C ALA A 64 10.38 -10.10 -3.65
N MET A 65 9.25 -9.45 -3.39
CA MET A 65 8.54 -8.64 -4.39
C MET A 65 9.35 -7.42 -4.82
N LEU A 66 10.01 -6.76 -3.87
CA LEU A 66 10.90 -5.64 -4.13
C LEU A 66 12.11 -6.08 -4.98
N ILE A 67 12.74 -7.20 -4.67
CA ILE A 67 13.87 -7.73 -5.44
C ILE A 67 13.43 -8.11 -6.86
N ALA A 68 12.33 -8.85 -7.00
CA ALA A 68 11.84 -9.28 -8.31
C ALA A 68 11.46 -8.10 -9.20
N SER A 69 10.80 -7.07 -8.63
CA SER A 69 10.41 -5.87 -9.38
C SER A 69 11.62 -5.00 -9.75
N ALA A 70 12.64 -4.94 -8.89
CA ALA A 70 13.90 -4.25 -9.18
C ALA A 70 14.65 -4.93 -10.34
N GLN A 71 14.74 -6.26 -10.33
CA GLN A 71 15.36 -7.02 -11.41
C GLN A 71 14.59 -6.88 -12.74
N ALA A 72 13.26 -6.78 -12.70
CA ALA A 72 12.42 -6.61 -13.88
C ALA A 72 12.33 -5.17 -14.40
N GLY A 73 12.75 -4.16 -13.61
CA GLY A 73 12.59 -2.74 -13.93
C GLY A 73 11.14 -2.26 -13.94
N ARG A 74 10.20 -3.03 -13.40
CA ARG A 74 8.77 -2.68 -13.28
C ARG A 74 8.11 -3.45 -12.16
N TRP A 75 7.06 -2.88 -11.58
CA TRP A 75 6.23 -3.60 -10.61
C TRP A 75 5.55 -4.81 -11.26
N LEU A 76 5.60 -5.96 -10.58
CA LEU A 76 5.11 -7.24 -11.10
C LEU A 76 3.77 -7.70 -10.50
N TYR A 77 3.31 -7.04 -9.44
CA TYR A 77 2.18 -7.50 -8.62
C TYR A 77 0.97 -6.57 -8.78
N ARG A 78 -0.23 -7.08 -8.52
CA ARG A 78 -1.50 -6.34 -8.64
C ARG A 78 -2.39 -6.68 -7.47
#